data_AF-A0ABD0QWN1-F1
#
_entry.id   AF-A0ABD0QWN1-F1
#
_cell.length_a   1.000
_cell.length_b   1.000
_cell.length_c   1.000
_cell.angle_alpha   90.00
_cell.angle_beta   90.00
_cell.angle_gamma   90.00
#
_symmetry.space_group_name_H-M   'P 1'
#
loop_
_entity.id
_entity.type
_entity.pdbx_description
1 polymer ?
#
loop_
_entity_poly.entity_id
_entity_poly.type
_entity_poly.pdbx_seq_one_letter_code
_entity_poly.pdbx_strand_id
1 'polypeptide(L)' 'HENDVQHFKVMRDRRGQYYLWSETFNSLNRLVEFYTQNSISKHSRVFLITEQR' A
#
# COMPACT_ATOMS: atom_id res chain seq x y z
N HIS A 1 -12.17 -2.94 14.65
CA HIS A 1 -13.27 -3.75 14.07
C HIS A 1 -13.06 -3.86 12.56
N GLU A 2 -13.53 -4.94 11.92
CA GLU A 2 -13.34 -5.18 10.47
C GLU A 2 -13.89 -4.06 9.56
N ASN A 3 -14.76 -3.20 10.11
CA ASN A 3 -15.38 -2.08 9.42
C ASN A 3 -14.68 -0.73 9.67
N ASP A 4 -13.58 -0.71 10.42
CA ASP A 4 -12.89 0.54 10.75
C ASP A 4 -11.88 0.94 9.66
N VAL A 5 -11.68 2.25 9.52
CA VAL A 5 -10.63 2.79 8.64
C VAL A 5 -9.26 2.47 9.21
N GLN A 6 -8.41 1.82 8.41
CA GLN A 6 -7.03 1.50 8.77
C GLN A 6 -6.07 2.51 8.15
N HIS A 7 -5.14 3.04 8.95
CA HIS A 7 -4.12 3.97 8.51
C HIS A 7 -2.76 3.28 8.42
N PHE A 8 -2.14 3.32 7.24
CA PHE A 8 -0.79 2.80 7.01
C PHE A 8 0.18 3.95 6.78
N LYS A 9 1.28 3.98 7.55
CA LYS A 9 2.31 5.00 7.39
C LYS A 9 3.21 4.64 6.21
N VAL A 10 3.23 5.49 5.18
CA VAL A 10 4.22 5.39 4.10
C VAL A 10 5.59 5.76 4.65
N MET A 11 6.52 4.82 4.56
CA MET A 11 7.91 5.00 4.97
C MET A 11 8.78 5.28 3.75
N ARG A 12 9.92 5.91 3.98
CA ARG A 12 10.92 6.22 2.95
C ARG A 12 12.29 5.73 3.39
N ASP A 13 13.00 5.01 2.52
CA ASP A 13 14.35 4.54 2.80
C ASP A 13 15.41 5.63 2.48
N ARG A 14 16.69 5.34 2.78
CA ARG A 14 17.81 6.26 2.50
C ARG A 14 18.06 6.48 1.00
N ARG A 15 17.56 5.59 0.14
CA ARG A 15 17.64 5.68 -1.33
C ARG A 15 16.45 6.47 -1.90
N GLY A 16 15.51 6.88 -1.05
CA GLY A 16 14.35 7.64 -1.40
C GLY A 16 13.15 6.81 -1.86
N GLN A 17 13.19 5.48 -1.76
CA GLN A 17 12.12 4.56 -2.16
C GLN A 17 11.02 4.51 -1.08
N TYR A 18 9.77 4.32 -1.50
CA TYR A 18 8.59 4.25 -0.66
C TYR A 18 8.22 2.81 -0.32
N TYR A 19 7.79 2.55 0.91
CA TYR A 19 7.32 1.22 1.32
C TYR A 19 6.33 1.29 2.48
N LEU A 20 5.51 0.24 2.61
CA LEU A 20 4.69 -0.04 3.81
C LEU A 20 5.24 -1.25 4.57
N TRP A 21 5.68 -2.27 3.83
CA TRP A 21 6.18 -3.55 4.35
C TRP A 21 7.59 -3.84 3.80
N SER A 22 7.83 -5.03 3.24
CA SER A 22 9.11 -5.40 2.61
C SER A 22 9.31 -4.76 1.24
N GLU A 23 8.23 -4.59 0.47
CA GLU A 23 8.34 -4.14 -0.93
C GLU A 23 8.55 -2.63 -1.05
N THR A 24 9.55 -2.26 -1.85
CA THR A 24 9.97 -0.87 -2.07
C THR A 24 9.64 -0.38 -3.48
N PHE A 25 9.22 0.87 -3.60
CA PHE A 25 8.77 1.47 -4.85
C PHE A 25 9.44 2.82 -5.10
N ASN A 26 9.76 3.10 -6.36
CA ASN A 26 10.38 4.38 -6.74
C ASN A 26 9.40 5.58 -6.74
N SER A 27 8.10 5.33 -6.64
CA SER A 27 7.07 6.37 -6.55
C SER A 27 5.85 5.88 -5.77
N LEU A 28 5.10 6.84 -5.21
CA LEU A 28 3.81 6.54 -4.57
C LEU A 28 2.82 5.89 -5.55
N ASN A 29 2.82 6.31 -6.81
CA ASN A 29 1.94 5.73 -7.83
C ASN A 29 2.22 4.23 -8.04
N ARG A 30 3.49 3.82 -8.07
CA ARG A 30 3.85 2.39 -8.19
C ARG A 30 3.47 1.59 -6.94
N LEU A 31 3.59 2.20 -5.76
CA LEU A 31 3.14 1.57 -4.51
C LEU A 31 1.62 1.34 -4.54
N VAL A 32 0.85 2.35 -4.94
CA VAL A 32 -0.62 2.24 -5.06
C VAL A 32 -1.00 1.17 -6.07
N GLU A 33 -0.41 1.19 -7.27
CA GLU A 33 -0.65 0.21 -8.34
C GLU A 33 -0.38 -1.22 -7.85
N PHE A 34 0.74 -1.45 -7.15
CA PHE A 34 1.08 -2.76 -6.61
C PHE A 34 0.01 -3.32 -5.66
N TYR A 35 -0.51 -2.48 -4.75
CA TYR A 35 -1.52 -2.90 -3.79
C TYR A 35 -2.95 -2.99 -4.37
N THR A 36 -3.14 -2.68 -5.66
CA THR A 36 -4.37 -3.06 -6.37
C THR A 36 -4.43 -4.56 -6.68
N GLN A 37 -3.26 -5.19 -6.83
CA GLN A 37 -3.12 -6.61 -7.18
C GLN A 37 -2.63 -7.46 -6.00
N ASN A 38 -2.01 -6.83 -5.00
CA ASN A 38 -1.44 -7.47 -3.81
C ASN A 38 -2.11 -6.94 -2.56
N SER A 39 -2.26 -7.79 -1.53
CA SER A 39 -2.94 -7.33 -0.33
C SER A 39 -2.11 -6.32 0.45
N ILE A 40 -2.75 -5.22 0.87
CA ILE A 40 -2.11 -4.19 1.71
C ILE A 40 -2.05 -4.60 3.19
N SER A 41 -2.92 -5.52 3.61
CA SER A 41 -2.96 -6.06 4.98
C SER A 41 -2.19 -7.37 5.07
N LYS A 42 -1.51 -7.61 6.20
CA LYS A 42 -0.85 -8.89 6.51
C LYS A 42 -1.80 -9.91 7.15
N HIS A 43 -2.94 -9.46 7.66
CA HIS A 43 -3.86 -10.27 8.46
C HIS A 43 -5.16 -10.61 7.70
N SER A 44 -5.48 -9.84 6.67
CA SER A 44 -6.72 -9.96 5.90
C SER A 44 -6.46 -9.66 4.43
N ARG A 45 -7.33 -10.19 3.55
CA ARG A 45 -7.19 -10.01 2.10
C ARG A 45 -7.90 -8.71 1.66
N VAL A 46 -7.17 -7.60 1.72
CA VAL A 46 -7.63 -6.25 1.36
C VAL A 46 -6.78 -5.69 0.22
N PHE A 47 -7.41 -5.17 -0.83
CA PHE A 47 -6.75 -4.57 -2.00
C PHE A 47 -7.16 -3.11 -2.14
N LEU A 48 -6.27 -2.28 -2.69
CA LEU A 48 -6.62 -0.93 -3.10
C LEU A 48 -7.48 -0.99 -4.36
N ILE A 49 -8.49 -0.12 -4.43
CA ILE A 49 -9.37 0.02 -5.58
C ILE A 49 -9.06 1.36 -6.22
N THR A 50 -8.72 1.35 -7.51
CA THR A 50 -8.66 2.57 -8.32
C THR A 50 -10.04 2.80 -8.89
N GLU A 51 -10.91 3.53 -8.19
CA GLU A 51 -12.17 3.95 -8.81
C GLU A 51 -11.85 4.89 -9.98
N GLN A 52 -12.16 4.45 -11.20
CA GLN A 52 -12.57 5.33 -12.29
C GLN A 52 -14.08 5.12 -12.47
N ARG A 53 -14.89 5.89 -11.73
CA ARG A 53 -16.30 6.12 -12.07
C ARG A 53 -16.58 7.60 -12.03
#